data_AF-H0A716-F1
#
_entry.id   AF-H0A716-F1
#
_cell.length_a   1.000
_cell.length_b   1.000
_cell.length_c   1.000
_cell.angle_alpha   90.00
_cell.angle_beta   90.00
_cell.angle_gamma   90.00
#
_symmetry.space_group_name_H-M   'P 1'
#
loop_
_entity.id
_entity.type
_entity.pdbx_description
1 polymer ?
#
loop_
_entity_poly.entity_id
_entity_poly.type
_entity_poly.pdbx_seq_one_letter_code
_entity_poly.pdbx_strand_id
1 'polypeptide(L)'
;MFESFRPGLLARGLCLPLLLAAAACADLRPYSGNPGGEAARLAAPPAYRIAVPPPSDVLLTDEATKDLAEAMALALRDAEVPAAVTDPQPLDLRLNIVVQRESGRDSIVPRYTLQNADGQSLASNTGAPVPLSAWSSEAPAVFKALGERDAPGIAALLAGIEAARKTTNPDALTGKGPPRIRLVPVRGAPGDGNTSLTAKMGEFLSQRGLVPQNNADGADYAVEGHVNMAPAPNNQQRVEILWTVTRRDGYELGRVLQMNEVPRGTLNRYWGDVAFVVANEASAGVRDVLANAGAPPGPQTAPEPPPRNGGNAPLMAPATAPDGQPALPPPTPAADRR
;
A
#
# COMPACT_ATOMS: atom_id res chain seq x y z
N MET A 1 47.20 -3.11 -66.99
CA MET A 1 46.75 -3.30 -68.40
C MET A 1 45.23 -3.17 -68.39
N PHE A 2 44.73 -2.47 -69.40
CA PHE A 2 43.45 -1.77 -69.51
C PHE A 2 42.18 -2.64 -69.55
N GLU A 3 41.05 -1.92 -69.54
CA GLU A 3 39.65 -2.26 -69.89
C GLU A 3 38.74 -2.72 -68.73
N SER A 4 37.63 -2.11 -68.32
CA SER A 4 36.68 -1.06 -68.77
C SER A 4 35.27 -1.62 -69.02
N PHE A 5 34.27 -0.81 -68.63
CA PHE A 5 32.83 -0.82 -68.95
C PHE A 5 31.92 -1.89 -68.29
N ARG A 6 30.95 -1.58 -67.40
CA ARG A 6 29.73 -0.70 -67.37
C ARG A 6 28.41 -1.46 -67.68
N PRO A 7 27.21 -0.97 -67.27
CA PRO A 7 26.33 -1.57 -66.26
C PRO A 7 25.01 -2.13 -66.83
N GLY A 8 24.17 -2.77 -66.02
CA GLY A 8 22.86 -3.25 -66.45
C GLY A 8 21.88 -3.51 -65.31
N LEU A 9 20.82 -2.70 -65.27
CA LEU A 9 19.71 -2.65 -64.34
C LEU A 9 18.75 -3.86 -64.46
N LEU A 10 18.00 -4.08 -63.37
CA LEU A 10 16.60 -4.54 -63.29
C LEU A 10 16.26 -6.05 -63.38
N ALA A 11 15.91 -6.55 -62.20
CA ALA A 11 14.56 -7.04 -61.84
C ALA A 11 13.99 -8.27 -62.57
N ARG A 12 13.89 -9.38 -61.82
CA ARG A 12 12.63 -10.08 -61.43
C ARG A 12 12.95 -11.54 -61.11
N GLY A 13 12.57 -11.99 -59.91
CA GLY A 13 12.73 -13.39 -59.52
C GLY A 13 12.46 -13.65 -58.06
N LEU A 14 11.26 -13.27 -57.62
CA LEU A 14 10.64 -13.61 -56.34
C LEU A 14 10.65 -15.15 -56.16
N CYS A 15 11.31 -15.68 -55.11
CA CYS A 15 10.98 -16.91 -54.37
C CYS A 15 12.21 -17.48 -53.64
N LEU A 16 12.49 -17.00 -52.42
CA LEU A 16 12.69 -17.87 -51.24
C LEU A 16 12.86 -17.03 -49.96
N PRO A 17 11.77 -16.54 -49.34
CA PRO A 17 11.84 -15.95 -48.01
C PRO A 17 11.41 -17.00 -46.99
N LEU A 18 12.31 -17.83 -46.44
CA LEU A 18 11.91 -18.70 -45.31
C LEU A 18 13.07 -19.34 -44.52
N LEU A 19 14.10 -18.57 -44.14
CA LEU A 19 15.17 -19.06 -43.24
C LEU A 19 15.61 -17.97 -42.25
N LEU A 20 14.64 -17.30 -41.62
CA LEU A 20 14.91 -16.21 -40.66
C LEU A 20 14.04 -16.24 -39.39
N ALA A 21 13.44 -17.38 -39.03
CA ALA A 21 12.44 -17.42 -37.94
C ALA A 21 12.57 -18.57 -36.94
N ALA A 22 13.75 -19.14 -36.71
CA ALA A 22 13.90 -20.20 -35.71
C ALA A 22 15.29 -20.23 -35.06
N ALA A 23 15.72 -19.12 -34.48
CA ALA A 23 16.75 -19.14 -33.44
C ALA A 23 16.21 -18.37 -32.23
N ALA A 24 15.46 -19.13 -31.43
CA ALA A 24 15.26 -18.93 -30.00
C ALA A 24 15.00 -17.47 -29.56
N CYS A 25 13.72 -17.08 -29.58
CA CYS A 25 13.16 -16.42 -28.41
C CYS A 25 13.51 -17.27 -27.19
N ALA A 26 14.62 -16.96 -26.53
CA ALA A 26 14.84 -17.38 -25.17
C ALA A 26 13.62 -16.91 -24.40
N ASP A 27 12.92 -17.84 -23.77
CA ASP A 27 11.77 -17.62 -22.89
C ASP A 27 12.28 -16.85 -21.65
N LEU A 28 12.63 -15.59 -21.86
CA LEU A 28 12.90 -14.60 -20.83
C LEU A 28 11.54 -14.32 -20.20
N ARG A 29 11.18 -15.15 -19.24
CA ARG A 29 10.14 -14.84 -18.26
C ARG A 29 10.87 -14.12 -17.13
N PRO A 30 10.88 -12.77 -17.08
CA PRO A 30 11.63 -12.05 -16.05
C PRO A 30 11.04 -12.28 -14.64
N TYR A 31 9.94 -13.04 -14.54
CA TYR A 31 9.18 -13.30 -13.33
C TYR A 31 8.66 -14.75 -13.21
N SER A 32 9.21 -15.74 -13.93
CA SER A 32 8.85 -17.15 -13.65
C SER A 32 9.67 -17.70 -12.49
N GLY A 33 9.23 -17.37 -11.30
CA GLY A 33 9.72 -17.88 -10.03
C GLY A 33 8.83 -17.28 -8.97
N ASN A 34 8.28 -18.09 -8.08
CA ASN A 34 7.61 -17.57 -6.89
C ASN A 34 8.72 -16.96 -6.01
N PRO A 35 8.90 -15.63 -5.94
CA PRO A 35 10.05 -15.05 -5.25
C PRO A 35 9.87 -15.07 -3.74
N GLY A 36 9.01 -15.93 -3.18
CA GLY A 36 8.81 -16.04 -1.73
C GLY A 36 8.63 -14.67 -1.04
N GLY A 37 9.02 -14.59 0.22
CA GLY A 37 8.98 -13.35 1.00
C GLY A 37 9.92 -12.23 0.51
N GLU A 38 10.75 -12.45 -0.52
CA GLU A 38 11.63 -11.41 -1.08
C GLU A 38 10.87 -10.45 -2.01
N ALA A 39 9.78 -10.88 -2.66
CA ALA A 39 8.87 -9.97 -3.38
C ALA A 39 8.16 -8.98 -2.42
N ALA A 40 7.88 -9.42 -1.19
CA ALA A 40 7.34 -8.58 -0.13
C ALA A 40 8.40 -7.67 0.52
N ARG A 41 9.70 -7.95 0.35
CA ARG A 41 10.80 -7.05 0.73
C ARG A 41 11.08 -5.97 -0.31
N LEU A 42 10.61 -6.15 -1.54
CA LEU A 42 10.42 -5.08 -2.51
C LEU A 42 9.06 -4.42 -2.35
N ALA A 43 8.48 -4.41 -1.13
CA ALA A 43 7.41 -3.49 -0.77
C ALA A 43 7.89 -2.09 -1.15
N ALA A 44 7.41 -1.62 -2.30
CA ALA A 44 7.71 -0.30 -2.80
C ALA A 44 7.49 0.66 -1.63
N PRO A 45 8.45 1.56 -1.35
CA PRO A 45 8.19 2.61 -0.38
C PRO A 45 6.84 3.23 -0.72
N PRO A 46 5.99 3.56 0.27
CA PRO A 46 4.71 4.18 -0.02
C PRO A 46 4.97 5.33 -0.99
N ALA A 47 4.33 5.28 -2.16
CA ALA A 47 4.45 6.32 -3.16
C ALA A 47 3.65 7.54 -2.68
N TYR A 48 4.07 8.15 -1.57
CA TYR A 48 3.57 9.46 -1.19
C TYR A 48 4.03 10.40 -2.29
N ARG A 49 3.05 10.89 -3.04
CA ARG A 49 3.24 12.02 -3.93
C ARG A 49 3.00 13.29 -3.12
N ILE A 50 3.85 14.29 -3.31
CA ILE A 50 3.64 15.63 -2.80
C ILE A 50 2.75 16.39 -3.80
N ALA A 51 1.55 16.75 -3.37
CA ALA A 51 0.73 17.75 -4.03
C ALA A 51 1.28 19.14 -3.68
N VAL A 52 1.60 19.93 -4.71
CA VAL A 52 2.06 21.31 -4.60
C VAL A 52 0.97 22.24 -5.14
N PRO A 53 -0.06 22.57 -4.34
CA PRO A 53 -1.08 23.52 -4.78
C PRO A 53 -0.48 24.93 -4.93
N PRO A 54 -1.04 25.78 -5.81
CA PRO A 54 -0.70 27.19 -5.85
C PRO A 54 -0.86 27.82 -4.46
N PRO A 55 0.17 28.45 -3.89
CA PRO A 55 0.12 28.97 -2.54
C PRO A 55 -0.70 30.26 -2.47
N SER A 56 -1.50 30.41 -1.41
CA SER A 56 -2.37 31.58 -1.21
C SER A 56 -1.71 32.72 -0.43
N ASP A 57 -0.77 32.41 0.48
CA ASP A 57 -0.24 33.36 1.46
C ASP A 57 1.19 33.81 1.10
N VAL A 58 1.36 34.27 -0.14
CA VAL A 58 2.69 34.56 -0.71
C VAL A 58 2.87 35.94 -1.36
N LEU A 59 1.82 36.77 -1.37
CA LEU A 59 1.85 38.14 -1.94
C LEU A 59 2.28 38.16 -3.42
N LEU A 60 1.82 37.18 -4.21
CA LEU A 60 2.07 37.04 -5.65
C LEU A 60 0.75 37.05 -6.42
N THR A 61 0.81 37.29 -7.73
CA THR A 61 -0.33 37.10 -8.64
C THR A 61 -0.74 35.62 -8.79
N ASP A 62 -1.99 35.37 -9.19
CA ASP A 62 -2.50 33.99 -9.43
C ASP A 62 -1.69 33.23 -10.48
N GLU A 63 -1.09 33.92 -11.45
CA GLU A 63 -0.20 33.32 -12.45
C GLU A 63 1.15 32.96 -11.80
N ALA A 64 1.76 33.91 -11.08
CA ALA A 64 3.02 33.68 -10.39
C ALA A 64 2.94 32.61 -9.29
N THR A 65 1.80 32.44 -8.62
CA THR A 65 1.61 31.33 -7.66
C THR A 65 1.62 29.95 -8.33
N LYS A 66 1.09 29.84 -9.55
CA LYS A 66 1.15 28.61 -10.36
C LYS A 66 2.57 28.34 -10.84
N ASP A 67 3.26 29.37 -11.33
CA ASP A 67 4.66 29.26 -11.75
C ASP A 67 5.57 28.84 -10.59
N LEU A 68 5.34 29.39 -9.40
CA LEU A 68 6.03 28.98 -8.18
C LEU A 68 5.76 27.51 -7.82
N ALA A 69 4.50 27.06 -7.90
CA ALA A 69 4.12 25.68 -7.64
C ALA A 69 4.77 24.72 -8.64
N GLU A 70 4.79 25.06 -9.94
CA GLU A 70 5.41 24.26 -11.00
C GLU A 70 6.92 24.17 -10.83
N ALA A 71 7.59 25.30 -10.56
CA ALA A 71 9.01 25.34 -10.29
C ALA A 71 9.40 24.48 -9.07
N MET A 72 8.61 24.54 -8.00
CA MET A 72 8.83 23.72 -6.80
C MET A 72 8.57 22.23 -7.06
N ALA A 73 7.50 21.89 -7.77
CA ALA A 73 7.20 20.50 -8.13
C ALA A 73 8.29 19.90 -9.03
N LEU A 74 8.81 20.67 -9.99
CA LEU A 74 9.94 20.27 -10.83
C LEU A 74 11.19 20.02 -9.97
N ALA A 75 11.57 20.97 -9.12
CA ALA A 75 12.74 20.83 -8.27
C ALA A 75 12.64 19.66 -7.28
N LEU A 76 11.45 19.36 -6.76
CA LEU A 76 11.22 18.18 -5.93
C LEU A 76 11.41 16.88 -6.71
N ARG A 77 10.94 16.81 -7.96
CA ARG A 77 11.16 15.65 -8.84
C ARG A 77 12.64 15.46 -9.16
N ASP A 78 13.36 16.56 -9.41
CA ASP A 78 14.81 16.54 -9.61
C ASP A 78 15.56 16.08 -8.34
N ALA A 79 14.97 16.31 -7.16
CA ALA A 79 15.42 15.77 -5.88
C ALA A 79 14.86 14.37 -5.56
N GLU A 80 14.39 13.64 -6.56
CA GLU A 80 13.83 12.27 -6.46
C GLU A 80 12.56 12.14 -5.58
N VAL A 81 11.86 13.25 -5.33
CA VAL A 81 10.59 13.27 -4.60
C VAL A 81 9.43 13.35 -5.60
N PRO A 82 8.52 12.35 -5.65
CA PRO A 82 7.36 12.40 -6.54
C PRO A 82 6.47 13.60 -6.20
N ALA A 83 6.40 14.60 -7.07
CA ALA A 83 5.63 15.81 -6.83
C ALA A 83 4.89 16.30 -8.09
N ALA A 84 3.69 16.85 -7.88
CA ALA A 84 2.86 17.41 -8.95
C ALA A 84 2.07 18.63 -8.48
N VAL A 85 1.84 19.57 -9.41
CA VAL A 85 0.90 20.67 -9.20
C VAL A 85 -0.51 20.12 -9.36
N THR A 86 -1.17 19.90 -8.23
CA THR A 86 -2.52 19.34 -8.16
C THR A 86 -3.16 19.73 -6.85
N ASP A 87 -4.48 19.71 -6.81
CA ASP A 87 -5.18 19.61 -5.54
C ASP A 87 -4.82 18.29 -4.85
N PRO A 88 -4.59 18.30 -3.52
CA PRO A 88 -4.20 17.11 -2.78
C PRO A 88 -5.32 16.06 -2.78
N GLN A 89 -4.99 14.83 -3.17
CA GLN A 89 -5.86 13.68 -2.98
C GLN A 89 -5.72 13.10 -1.56
N PRO A 90 -6.64 12.21 -1.11
CA PRO A 90 -6.61 11.65 0.26
C PRO A 90 -5.32 10.93 0.67
N LEU A 91 -4.45 10.59 -0.29
CA LEU A 91 -3.20 9.87 -0.07
C LEU A 91 -1.96 10.74 -0.38
N ASP A 92 -2.17 11.96 -0.88
CA ASP A 92 -1.08 12.90 -1.15
C ASP A 92 -0.65 13.59 0.15
N LEU A 93 0.63 13.91 0.24
CA LEU A 93 1.10 14.92 1.18
C LEU A 93 0.92 16.29 0.53
N ARG A 94 0.42 17.27 1.27
CA ARG A 94 0.27 18.64 0.77
C ARG A 94 1.49 19.46 1.18
N LEU A 95 2.18 20.08 0.23
CA LEU A 95 3.18 21.11 0.51
C LEU A 95 2.49 22.46 0.64
N ASN A 96 2.47 23.01 1.86
CA ASN A 96 2.05 24.37 2.11
C ASN A 96 3.27 25.31 2.11
N ILE A 97 3.19 26.39 1.34
CA ILE A 97 4.25 27.40 1.23
C ILE A 97 3.67 28.73 1.71
N VAL A 98 4.29 29.31 2.74
CA VAL A 98 3.95 30.64 3.25
C VAL A 98 5.20 31.48 3.29
N VAL A 99 5.09 32.79 3.05
CA VAL A 99 6.24 33.70 3.19
C VAL A 99 6.03 34.67 4.35
N GLN A 100 7.10 34.97 5.06
CA GLN A 100 7.10 35.99 6.11
C GLN A 100 8.17 37.02 5.83
N ARG A 101 7.85 38.29 5.99
CA ARG A 101 8.85 39.36 5.86
C ARG A 101 9.79 39.34 7.07
N GLU A 102 11.08 39.38 6.81
CA GLU A 102 12.09 39.40 7.87
C GLU A 102 12.13 40.80 8.52
N SER A 103 12.03 40.87 9.84
CA SER A 103 12.01 42.15 10.55
C SER A 103 13.35 42.87 10.41
N GLY A 104 13.32 44.11 9.92
CA GLY A 104 14.51 44.94 9.75
C GLY A 104 15.38 44.60 8.52
N ARG A 105 14.92 43.73 7.63
CA ARG A 105 15.59 43.42 6.36
C ARG A 105 14.62 43.50 5.19
N ASP A 106 15.14 43.77 3.99
CA ASP A 106 14.33 43.79 2.76
C ASP A 106 14.32 42.41 2.10
N SER A 107 13.89 41.42 2.88
CA SER A 107 13.84 40.01 2.50
C SER A 107 12.55 39.36 3.00
N ILE A 108 12.09 38.37 2.24
CA ILE A 108 11.06 37.42 2.65
C ILE A 108 11.69 36.06 2.91
N VAL A 109 11.15 35.35 3.87
CA VAL A 109 11.61 34.02 4.27
C VAL A 109 10.47 33.04 4.00
N PRO A 110 10.65 32.10 3.05
CA PRO A 110 9.67 31.08 2.79
C PRO A 110 9.70 30.01 3.90
N ARG A 111 8.52 29.58 4.31
CA ARG A 111 8.31 28.47 5.23
C ARG A 111 7.51 27.40 4.51
N TYR A 112 8.09 26.20 4.48
CA TYR A 112 7.54 25.01 3.88
C TYR A 112 6.97 24.12 4.96
N THR A 113 5.75 23.64 4.79
CA THR A 113 5.12 22.70 5.72
C THR A 113 4.51 21.54 4.95
N LEU A 114 4.93 20.31 5.24
CA LEU A 114 4.24 19.12 4.74
C LEU A 114 3.05 18.82 5.64
N GLN A 115 1.87 18.69 5.04
CA GLN A 115 0.62 18.38 5.72
C GLN A 115 0.08 17.04 5.22
N ASN A 116 -0.64 16.33 6.08
CA ASN A 116 -1.42 15.15 5.66
C ASN A 116 -2.74 15.58 4.99
N ALA A 117 -3.53 14.60 4.54
CA ALA A 117 -4.84 14.82 3.92
C ALA A 117 -5.85 15.56 4.82
N ASP A 118 -5.69 15.44 6.15
CA ASP A 118 -6.52 16.13 7.14
C ASP A 118 -6.06 17.59 7.42
N GLY A 119 -5.01 18.06 6.72
CA GLY A 119 -4.43 19.40 6.88
C GLY A 119 -3.51 19.54 8.11
N GLN A 120 -3.22 18.46 8.83
CA GLN A 120 -2.31 18.46 9.97
C GLN A 120 -0.86 18.58 9.50
N SER A 121 -0.12 19.54 10.06
CA SER A 121 1.31 19.72 9.82
C SER A 121 2.11 18.54 10.37
N LEU A 122 2.86 17.86 9.49
CA LEU A 122 3.75 16.75 9.82
C LEU A 122 5.15 17.23 10.18
N ALA A 123 5.69 18.14 9.38
CA ALA A 123 6.95 18.81 9.64
C ALA A 123 7.04 20.10 8.83
N SER A 124 7.90 21.01 9.29
CA SER A 124 8.17 22.28 8.62
C SER A 124 9.65 22.53 8.43
N ASN A 125 9.99 23.20 7.35
CA ASN A 125 11.33 23.71 7.07
C ASN A 125 11.24 25.21 6.78
N THR A 126 12.30 25.95 7.10
CA THR A 126 12.43 27.37 6.74
C THR A 126 13.47 27.46 5.64
N GLY A 127 13.10 28.01 4.49
CA GLY A 127 14.05 28.26 3.40
C GLY A 127 14.93 29.46 3.67
N ALA A 128 15.91 29.69 2.81
CA ALA A 128 16.78 30.86 2.96
C ALA A 128 16.04 32.16 2.56
N PRO A 129 16.46 33.33 3.10
CA PRO A 129 15.87 34.60 2.72
C PRO A 129 15.97 34.85 1.21
N VAL A 130 14.92 35.44 0.64
CA VAL A 130 14.87 35.92 -0.74
C VAL A 130 14.72 37.44 -0.69
N PRO A 131 15.54 38.23 -1.41
CA PRO A 131 15.38 39.68 -1.48
C PRO A 131 13.97 40.05 -1.94
N LEU A 132 13.35 41.02 -1.28
CA LEU A 132 11.97 41.39 -1.60
C LEU A 132 11.84 41.88 -3.04
N SER A 133 12.82 42.65 -3.54
CA SER A 133 12.85 43.11 -4.94
C SER A 133 12.87 41.97 -5.95
N ALA A 134 13.58 40.87 -5.66
CA ALA A 134 13.59 39.67 -6.49
C ALA A 134 12.26 38.92 -6.39
N TRP A 135 11.68 38.80 -5.19
CA TRP A 135 10.37 38.18 -4.99
C TRP A 135 9.26 38.92 -5.76
N SER A 136 9.20 40.24 -5.60
CA SER A 136 8.22 41.10 -6.27
C SER A 136 8.44 41.23 -7.78
N SER A 137 9.56 40.74 -8.32
CA SER A 137 9.76 40.69 -9.77
C SER A 137 8.93 39.59 -10.44
N GLU A 138 8.45 38.61 -9.66
CA GLU A 138 7.71 37.42 -10.11
C GLU A 138 8.41 36.66 -11.27
N ALA A 139 9.72 36.84 -11.43
CA ALA A 139 10.44 36.27 -12.55
C ALA A 139 10.54 34.74 -12.40
N PRO A 140 10.26 33.94 -13.45
CA PRO A 140 10.36 32.47 -13.38
C PRO A 140 11.73 31.96 -12.93
N ALA A 141 12.80 32.69 -13.26
CA ALA A 141 14.16 32.37 -12.82
C ALA A 141 14.34 32.44 -11.28
N VAL A 142 13.59 33.33 -10.60
CA VAL A 142 13.60 33.44 -9.13
C VAL A 142 12.92 32.23 -8.51
N PHE A 143 11.76 31.79 -9.03
CA PHE A 143 11.06 30.60 -8.54
C PHE A 143 11.84 29.32 -8.80
N LYS A 144 12.47 29.20 -9.97
CA LYS A 144 13.38 28.09 -10.28
C LYS A 144 14.53 28.03 -9.28
N ALA A 145 15.24 29.14 -9.07
CA ALA A 145 16.35 29.19 -8.12
C ALA A 145 15.91 28.91 -6.68
N LEU A 146 14.72 29.36 -6.28
CA LEU A 146 14.10 29.02 -5.00
C LEU A 146 13.88 27.50 -4.87
N GLY A 147 13.25 26.89 -5.88
CA GLY A 147 12.98 25.45 -5.92
C GLY A 147 14.27 24.64 -5.82
N GLU A 148 15.24 24.90 -6.68
CA GLU A 148 16.55 24.20 -6.69
C GLU A 148 17.27 24.29 -5.33
N ARG A 149 17.18 25.45 -4.67
CA ARG A 149 17.82 25.68 -3.38
C ARG A 149 17.11 24.96 -2.23
N ASP A 150 15.78 25.01 -2.19
CA ASP A 150 15.01 24.61 -1.01
C ASP A 150 14.43 23.18 -1.11
N ALA A 151 14.27 22.63 -2.32
CA ALA A 151 13.77 21.27 -2.55
C ALA A 151 14.59 20.19 -1.82
N PRO A 152 15.95 20.23 -1.76
CA PRO A 152 16.71 19.25 -0.98
C PRO A 152 16.37 19.25 0.51
N GLY A 153 16.06 20.42 1.08
CA GLY A 153 15.63 20.53 2.47
C GLY A 153 14.24 19.94 2.72
N ILE A 154 13.33 20.08 1.74
CA ILE A 154 12.00 19.45 1.78
C ILE A 154 12.12 17.93 1.62
N ALA A 155 12.99 17.45 0.73
CA ALA A 155 13.28 16.03 0.56
C ALA A 155 13.87 15.41 1.84
N ALA A 156 14.82 16.10 2.50
CA ALA A 156 15.36 15.68 3.78
C ALA A 156 14.29 15.65 4.89
N LEU A 157 13.35 16.60 4.88
CA LEU A 157 12.22 16.63 5.80
C LEU A 157 11.26 15.45 5.56
N LEU A 158 10.95 15.12 4.30
CA LEU A 158 10.17 13.92 3.96
C LEU A 158 10.89 12.64 4.40
N ALA A 159 12.19 12.51 4.10
CA ALA A 159 13.01 11.40 4.55
C ALA A 159 13.05 11.31 6.08
N GLY A 160 13.04 12.44 6.80
CA GLY A 160 12.91 12.50 8.25
C GLY A 160 11.56 11.99 8.75
N ILE A 161 10.45 12.35 8.10
CA ILE A 161 9.11 11.81 8.41
C ILE A 161 9.07 10.29 8.17
N GLU A 162 9.65 9.83 7.07
CA GLU A 162 9.69 8.40 6.75
C GLU A 162 10.61 7.62 7.69
N ALA A 163 11.80 8.14 7.97
CA ALA A 163 12.73 7.57 8.91
C ALA A 163 12.10 7.53 10.29
N ALA A 164 11.43 8.61 10.71
CA ALA A 164 10.65 8.64 11.92
C ALA A 164 9.51 7.63 11.89
N ARG A 165 8.71 7.49 10.82
CA ARG A 165 7.69 6.44 10.72
C ARG A 165 8.29 5.03 10.78
N LYS A 166 9.47 4.82 10.20
CA LYS A 166 10.21 3.55 10.19
C LYS A 166 10.86 3.23 11.54
N THR A 167 11.29 4.24 12.31
CA THR A 167 11.86 4.09 13.67
C THR A 167 10.81 4.18 14.77
N THR A 168 9.70 4.87 14.52
CA THR A 168 8.57 5.10 15.44
C THR A 168 7.61 3.93 15.31
N ASN A 169 7.94 2.87 16.05
CA ASN A 169 6.98 2.33 17.01
C ASN A 169 6.22 3.53 17.65
N PRO A 170 4.86 3.55 17.72
CA PRO A 170 3.97 4.74 17.88
C PRO A 170 4.25 5.84 18.92
N ASP A 171 5.34 5.80 19.68
CA ASP A 171 5.53 6.55 20.93
C ASP A 171 6.25 7.91 20.79
N ALA A 172 6.83 8.28 19.64
CA ALA A 172 7.85 9.35 19.64
C ALA A 172 7.42 10.77 19.17
N LEU A 173 6.28 11.01 18.51
CA LEU A 173 6.13 12.25 17.72
C LEU A 173 4.91 13.15 17.93
N THR A 174 4.16 13.07 19.04
CA THR A 174 3.08 14.07 19.25
C THR A 174 3.13 14.84 20.56
N GLY A 175 3.96 14.47 21.54
CA GLY A 175 3.81 15.00 22.90
C GLY A 175 2.43 14.72 23.53
N LYS A 176 1.50 14.09 22.78
CA LYS A 176 0.41 13.30 23.32
C LYS A 176 1.04 11.96 23.67
N GLY A 177 0.75 11.49 24.88
CA GLY A 177 1.17 10.17 25.33
C GLY A 177 0.67 9.02 24.43
N PRO A 178 0.86 7.77 24.85
CA PRO A 178 0.61 6.60 24.02
C PRO A 178 -0.79 6.62 23.37
N PRO A 179 -0.91 6.20 22.10
CA PRO A 179 -2.13 6.32 21.30
C PRO A 179 -3.34 5.69 22.01
N ARG A 180 -4.41 6.48 22.16
CA ARG A 180 -5.64 6.06 22.84
C ARG A 180 -6.55 5.32 21.87
N ILE A 181 -7.00 4.14 22.30
CA ILE A 181 -7.90 3.29 21.53
C ILE A 181 -9.18 3.12 22.32
N ARG A 182 -10.32 3.38 21.68
CA ARG A 182 -11.61 2.99 22.24
C ARG A 182 -11.78 1.48 22.06
N LEU A 183 -11.73 0.72 23.15
CA LEU A 183 -12.04 -0.71 23.13
C LEU A 183 -13.53 -0.89 23.40
N VAL A 184 -14.27 -1.34 22.39
CA VAL A 184 -15.69 -1.66 22.52
C VAL A 184 -15.82 -3.05 23.16
N PRO A 185 -16.73 -3.23 24.15
CA PRO A 185 -16.97 -4.54 24.73
C PRO A 185 -17.33 -5.57 23.65
N VAL A 186 -16.67 -6.73 23.72
CA VAL A 186 -16.90 -7.84 22.79
C VAL A 186 -18.34 -8.33 22.91
N ARG A 187 -18.93 -8.76 21.79
CA ARG A 187 -20.30 -9.30 21.73
C ARG A 187 -20.34 -10.66 21.06
N GLY A 188 -21.37 -11.44 21.41
CA GLY A 188 -21.69 -12.72 20.76
C GLY A 188 -21.03 -13.96 21.38
N ALA A 189 -20.06 -13.80 22.29
CA ALA A 189 -19.43 -14.94 22.94
C ALA A 189 -20.32 -15.54 24.04
N PRO A 190 -20.47 -16.87 24.12
CA PRO A 190 -21.15 -17.56 25.21
C PRO A 190 -20.36 -17.51 26.53
N GLY A 191 -21.03 -17.87 27.63
CA GLY A 191 -20.39 -17.92 28.95
C GLY A 191 -19.85 -16.56 29.38
N ASP A 192 -18.60 -16.52 29.87
CA ASP A 192 -17.89 -15.30 30.23
C ASP A 192 -17.08 -14.67 29.07
N GLY A 193 -17.22 -15.19 27.85
CA GLY A 193 -16.32 -14.89 26.74
C GLY A 193 -16.23 -13.42 26.35
N ASN A 194 -17.35 -12.68 26.41
CA ASN A 194 -17.35 -11.26 26.09
C ASN A 194 -16.45 -10.48 27.05
N THR A 195 -16.57 -10.77 28.35
CA THR A 195 -15.79 -10.13 29.41
C THR A 195 -14.33 -10.56 29.33
N SER A 196 -14.08 -11.86 29.19
CA SER A 196 -12.73 -12.44 29.13
C SER A 196 -11.93 -11.92 27.93
N LEU A 197 -12.53 -11.88 26.74
CA LEU A 197 -11.89 -11.36 25.52
C LEU A 197 -11.64 -9.86 25.59
N THR A 198 -12.60 -9.07 26.11
CA THR A 198 -12.42 -7.63 26.27
C THR A 198 -11.27 -7.32 27.23
N ALA A 199 -11.23 -8.01 28.38
CA ALA A 199 -10.18 -7.81 29.38
C ALA A 199 -8.79 -8.17 28.82
N LYS A 200 -8.66 -9.33 28.17
CA LYS A 200 -7.38 -9.78 27.61
C LYS A 200 -6.92 -8.93 26.43
N MET A 201 -7.85 -8.47 25.58
CA MET A 201 -7.52 -7.54 24.50
C MET A 201 -6.98 -6.22 25.06
N GLY A 202 -7.61 -5.64 26.08
CA GLY A 202 -7.09 -4.44 26.74
C GLY A 202 -5.70 -4.64 27.33
N GLU A 203 -5.45 -5.78 27.97
CA GLU A 203 -4.14 -6.13 28.53
C GLU A 203 -3.06 -6.15 27.45
N PHE A 204 -3.28 -6.88 26.35
CA PHE A 204 -2.28 -7.00 25.29
C PHE A 204 -2.12 -5.72 24.45
N LEU A 205 -3.17 -4.93 24.25
CA LEU A 205 -3.03 -3.62 23.62
C LEU A 205 -2.16 -2.69 24.48
N SER A 206 -2.34 -2.72 25.81
CA SER A 206 -1.51 -1.96 26.75
C SER A 206 -0.04 -2.38 26.71
N GLN A 207 0.23 -3.69 26.69
CA GLN A 207 1.59 -4.24 26.53
C GLN A 207 2.25 -3.82 25.20
N ARG A 208 1.45 -3.44 24.20
CA ARG A 208 1.89 -2.98 22.89
C ARG A 208 2.00 -1.45 22.78
N GLY A 209 1.96 -0.72 23.90
CA GLY A 209 2.13 0.73 23.94
C GLY A 209 0.85 1.52 23.58
N LEU A 210 -0.30 0.87 23.56
CA LEU A 210 -1.59 1.52 23.28
C LEU A 210 -2.32 1.80 24.62
N VAL A 211 -3.18 2.81 24.66
CA VAL A 211 -4.02 3.11 25.84
C VAL A 211 -5.47 2.72 25.54
N PRO A 212 -5.90 1.48 25.83
CA PRO A 212 -7.29 1.09 25.69
C PRO A 212 -8.15 1.81 26.72
N GLN A 213 -9.28 2.35 26.26
CA GLN A 213 -10.26 3.05 27.08
C GLN A 213 -11.67 2.72 26.61
N ASN A 214 -12.65 2.83 27.50
CA ASN A 214 -14.04 2.51 27.17
C ASN A 214 -14.77 3.71 26.52
N ASN A 215 -14.29 4.93 26.73
CA ASN A 215 -14.88 6.15 26.17
C ASN A 215 -14.27 6.48 24.80
N ALA A 216 -15.03 7.22 23.99
CA ALA A 216 -14.55 7.70 22.68
C ALA A 216 -13.69 8.97 22.81
N ASP A 217 -13.70 9.62 23.97
CA ASP A 217 -13.09 10.93 24.16
C ASP A 217 -11.57 10.85 24.03
N GLY A 218 -11.05 11.53 23.00
CA GLY A 218 -9.62 11.56 22.72
C GLY A 218 -9.04 10.26 22.15
N ALA A 219 -9.88 9.28 21.78
CA ALA A 219 -9.47 8.13 20.99
C ALA A 219 -9.51 8.47 19.49
N ASP A 220 -8.42 8.20 18.79
CA ASP A 220 -8.33 8.39 17.34
C ASP A 220 -8.80 7.13 16.58
N TYR A 221 -8.87 5.99 17.28
CA TYR A 221 -9.25 4.68 16.75
C TYR A 221 -10.18 3.94 17.70
N ALA A 222 -10.98 3.03 17.15
CA ALA A 222 -11.78 2.08 17.91
C ALA A 222 -11.52 0.63 17.46
N VAL A 223 -11.60 -0.29 18.40
CA VAL A 223 -11.50 -1.73 18.17
C VAL A 223 -12.78 -2.39 18.70
N GLU A 224 -13.45 -3.13 17.84
CA GLU A 224 -14.65 -3.90 18.18
C GLU A 224 -14.44 -5.37 17.88
N GLY A 225 -14.77 -6.23 18.84
CA GLY A 225 -14.74 -7.68 18.68
C GLY A 225 -16.13 -8.28 18.59
N HIS A 226 -16.34 -9.13 17.60
CA HIS A 226 -17.57 -9.91 17.43
C HIS A 226 -17.24 -11.41 17.36
N VAL A 227 -17.95 -12.20 18.16
CA VAL A 227 -17.82 -13.65 18.17
C VAL A 227 -19.07 -14.27 17.57
N ASN A 228 -18.86 -15.14 16.58
CA ASN A 228 -19.89 -15.96 15.99
C ASN A 228 -19.58 -17.44 16.23
N MET A 229 -20.63 -18.22 16.44
CA MET A 229 -20.56 -19.62 16.84
C MET A 229 -21.50 -20.44 15.96
N ALA A 230 -20.96 -21.36 15.17
CA ALA A 230 -21.72 -22.18 14.24
C ALA A 230 -21.50 -23.68 14.49
N PRO A 231 -22.53 -24.54 14.35
CA PRO A 231 -22.34 -25.99 14.41
C PRO A 231 -21.37 -26.48 13.34
N ALA A 232 -20.53 -27.48 13.68
CA ALA A 232 -19.66 -28.17 12.75
C ALA A 232 -19.86 -29.71 12.84
N PRO A 233 -19.45 -30.49 11.82
CA PRO A 233 -19.53 -31.95 11.86
C PRO A 233 -18.75 -32.55 13.06
N ASN A 234 -18.98 -33.83 13.35
CA ASN A 234 -18.22 -34.58 14.37
C ASN A 234 -18.32 -34.02 15.80
N ASN A 235 -19.49 -33.50 16.19
CA ASN A 235 -19.71 -32.90 17.52
C ASN A 235 -18.79 -31.69 17.81
N GLN A 236 -18.36 -31.01 16.75
CA GLN A 236 -17.55 -29.80 16.83
C GLN A 236 -18.44 -28.56 16.71
N GLN A 237 -17.84 -27.41 17.03
CA GLN A 237 -18.41 -26.10 16.87
C GLN A 237 -17.32 -25.18 16.31
N ARG A 238 -17.66 -24.45 15.25
CA ARG A 238 -16.79 -23.43 14.68
C ARG A 238 -16.98 -22.13 15.44
N VAL A 239 -15.87 -21.58 15.91
CA VAL A 239 -15.80 -20.24 16.49
C VAL A 239 -15.13 -19.31 15.50
N GLU A 240 -15.78 -18.19 15.21
CA GLU A 240 -15.25 -17.11 14.38
C GLU A 240 -15.17 -15.85 15.24
N ILE A 241 -14.00 -15.26 15.31
CA ILE A 241 -13.74 -14.04 16.09
C ILE A 241 -13.25 -13.01 15.12
N LEU A 242 -14.06 -11.97 14.94
CA LEU A 242 -13.76 -10.86 14.07
C LEU A 242 -13.47 -9.63 14.91
N TRP A 243 -12.29 -9.06 14.71
CA TRP A 243 -11.93 -7.75 15.22
C TRP A 243 -11.96 -6.73 14.08
N THR A 244 -12.73 -5.67 14.26
CA THR A 244 -12.79 -4.55 13.32
C THR A 244 -12.09 -3.36 13.95
N VAL A 245 -11.19 -2.73 13.18
CA VAL A 245 -10.50 -1.51 13.59
C VAL A 245 -11.05 -0.35 12.76
N THR A 246 -11.53 0.69 13.43
CA THR A 246 -12.07 1.87 12.77
C THR A 246 -11.33 3.13 13.22
N ARG A 247 -11.30 4.14 12.35
CA ARG A 247 -10.90 5.50 12.67
C ARG A 247 -12.06 6.24 13.34
N ARG A 248 -11.77 7.35 14.03
CA ARG A 248 -12.74 8.23 14.68
C ARG A 248 -13.91 8.70 13.80
N ASP A 249 -13.71 8.82 12.49
CA ASP A 249 -14.74 9.16 11.50
C ASP A 249 -15.67 7.98 11.13
N GLY A 250 -15.41 6.80 11.67
CA GLY A 250 -16.14 5.56 11.39
C GLY A 250 -15.58 4.77 10.22
N TYR A 251 -14.50 5.22 9.56
CA TYR A 251 -13.89 4.50 8.45
C TYR A 251 -13.21 3.21 8.94
N GLU A 252 -13.48 2.08 8.27
CA GLU A 252 -12.86 0.79 8.58
C GLU A 252 -11.42 0.75 8.05
N LEU A 253 -10.46 0.63 8.96
CA LEU A 253 -9.04 0.54 8.65
C LEU A 253 -8.62 -0.89 8.31
N GLY A 254 -9.32 -1.87 8.88
CA GLY A 254 -9.07 -3.27 8.59
C GLY A 254 -9.73 -4.19 9.60
N ARG A 255 -9.57 -5.50 9.33
CA ARG A 255 -10.19 -6.58 10.08
C ARG A 255 -9.18 -7.68 10.37
N VAL A 256 -9.28 -8.25 11.57
CA VAL A 256 -8.54 -9.45 11.97
C VAL A 256 -9.55 -10.56 12.22
N LEU A 257 -9.53 -11.58 11.39
CA LEU A 257 -10.43 -12.73 11.49
C LEU A 257 -9.65 -13.94 12.00
N GLN A 258 -10.15 -14.56 13.07
CA GLN A 258 -9.65 -15.81 13.60
C GLN A 258 -10.77 -16.85 13.56
N MET A 259 -10.46 -18.05 13.08
CA MET A 259 -11.43 -19.14 12.95
C MET A 259 -10.83 -20.42 13.50
N ASN A 260 -11.54 -21.09 14.40
CA ASN A 260 -11.12 -22.36 14.96
C ASN A 260 -12.31 -23.31 15.12
N GLU A 261 -12.04 -24.61 15.15
CA GLU A 261 -13.04 -25.65 15.46
C GLU A 261 -12.72 -26.28 16.81
N VAL A 262 -13.70 -26.28 17.71
CA VAL A 262 -13.57 -26.80 19.07
C VAL A 262 -14.66 -27.82 19.36
N PRO A 263 -14.45 -28.74 20.31
CA PRO A 263 -15.53 -29.61 20.78
C PRO A 263 -16.72 -28.79 21.28
N ARG A 264 -17.93 -29.21 20.90
CA ARG A 264 -19.16 -28.50 21.25
C ARG A 264 -19.28 -28.40 22.78
N GLY A 265 -19.56 -27.18 23.25
CA GLY A 265 -19.79 -26.90 24.67
C GLY A 265 -18.55 -26.53 25.49
N THR A 266 -17.34 -26.69 24.95
CA THR A 266 -16.08 -26.30 25.63
C THR A 266 -16.05 -24.81 26.00
N LEU A 267 -16.68 -23.96 25.19
CA LEU A 267 -16.70 -22.50 25.37
C LEU A 267 -17.97 -21.97 26.05
N ASN A 268 -18.80 -22.83 26.66
CA ASN A 268 -20.08 -22.38 27.25
C ASN A 268 -19.95 -21.69 28.61
N ARG A 269 -18.80 -21.81 29.28
CA ARG A 269 -18.57 -21.24 30.61
C ARG A 269 -17.35 -20.32 30.65
N TYR A 270 -16.15 -20.89 30.68
CA TYR A 270 -14.92 -20.14 30.96
C TYR A 270 -14.05 -20.02 29.70
N TRP A 271 -13.72 -18.79 29.35
CA TRP A 271 -12.89 -18.45 28.19
C TRP A 271 -11.45 -18.09 28.55
N GLY A 272 -11.08 -17.98 29.83
CA GLY A 272 -9.80 -17.40 30.28
C GLY A 272 -8.57 -17.78 29.43
N ASP A 273 -8.30 -19.07 29.26
CA ASP A 273 -7.13 -19.55 28.50
C ASP A 273 -7.25 -19.27 26.99
N VAL A 274 -8.46 -19.46 26.44
CA VAL A 274 -8.74 -19.21 25.02
C VAL A 274 -8.65 -17.71 24.71
N ALA A 275 -9.21 -16.88 25.59
CA ALA A 275 -9.18 -15.43 25.49
C ALA A 275 -7.74 -14.89 25.57
N PHE A 276 -6.87 -15.50 26.38
CA PHE A 276 -5.45 -15.14 26.42
C PHE A 276 -4.78 -15.34 25.06
N VAL A 277 -4.91 -16.53 24.46
CA VAL A 277 -4.27 -16.85 23.17
C VAL A 277 -4.86 -16.00 22.04
N VAL A 278 -6.20 -15.96 21.95
CA VAL A 278 -6.93 -15.21 20.93
C VAL A 278 -6.58 -13.73 20.97
N ALA A 279 -6.62 -13.11 22.16
CA ALA A 279 -6.33 -11.68 22.31
C ALA A 279 -4.85 -11.35 22.06
N ASN A 280 -3.92 -12.23 22.43
CA ASN A 280 -2.50 -12.00 22.15
C ASN A 280 -2.22 -11.95 20.64
N GLU A 281 -2.74 -12.91 19.89
CA GLU A 281 -2.62 -12.96 18.43
C GLU A 281 -3.36 -11.80 17.76
N ALA A 282 -4.62 -11.56 18.16
CA ALA A 282 -5.43 -10.51 17.57
C ALA A 282 -4.86 -9.11 17.86
N SER A 283 -4.30 -8.87 19.05
CA SER A 283 -3.66 -7.59 19.38
C SER A 283 -2.44 -7.29 18.51
N ALA A 284 -1.72 -8.33 18.05
CA ALA A 284 -0.65 -8.15 17.07
C ALA A 284 -1.22 -7.71 15.72
N GLY A 285 -2.25 -8.41 15.22
CA GLY A 285 -2.92 -8.04 13.97
C GLY A 285 -3.56 -6.65 14.01
N VAL A 286 -4.17 -6.27 15.13
CA VAL A 286 -4.75 -4.93 15.35
C VAL A 286 -3.66 -3.86 15.31
N ARG A 287 -2.51 -4.10 15.96
CA ARG A 287 -1.36 -3.18 15.87
C ARG A 287 -0.88 -3.04 14.43
N ASP A 288 -0.82 -4.13 13.68
CA ASP A 288 -0.37 -4.11 12.29
C ASP A 288 -1.37 -3.36 11.39
N VAL A 289 -2.69 -3.52 11.60
CA VAL A 289 -3.73 -2.72 10.94
C VAL A 289 -3.57 -1.23 11.26
N LEU A 290 -3.31 -0.88 12.52
CA LEU A 290 -3.08 0.52 12.91
C LEU A 290 -1.78 1.09 12.33
N ALA A 291 -0.72 0.30 12.24
CA ALA A 291 0.52 0.71 11.57
C ALA A 291 0.31 0.94 10.08
N ASN A 292 -0.51 0.10 9.44
CA ASN A 292 -0.86 0.19 8.01
C ASN A 292 -1.87 1.30 7.72
N ALA A 293 -2.70 1.71 8.68
CA ALA A 293 -3.61 2.85 8.54
C ALA A 293 -2.89 4.20 8.36
N GLY A 294 -1.59 4.26 8.70
CA GLY A 294 -0.70 5.38 8.38
C GLY A 294 -0.07 5.29 6.98
N ALA A 295 -0.31 4.21 6.24
CA ALA A 295 0.12 3.96 4.87
C ALA A 295 -1.09 3.97 3.90
N PRO A 296 -0.89 4.33 2.62
CA PRO A 296 -1.97 4.27 1.63
C PRO A 296 -2.51 2.84 1.45
N PRO A 297 -3.82 2.64 1.21
CA PRO A 297 -4.39 1.32 0.98
C PRO A 297 -3.85 0.74 -0.34
N GLY A 298 -2.98 -0.27 -0.23
CA GLY A 298 -2.65 -1.15 -1.34
C GLY A 298 -3.85 -2.05 -1.70
N PRO A 299 -3.88 -2.63 -2.91
CA PRO A 299 -4.96 -3.50 -3.33
C PRO A 299 -5.15 -4.64 -2.34
N GLN A 300 -6.38 -4.78 -1.84
CA GLN A 300 -6.80 -5.80 -0.90
C GLN A 300 -6.54 -7.19 -1.51
N THR A 301 -5.50 -7.88 -1.06
CA THR A 301 -5.39 -9.32 -1.31
C THR A 301 -6.48 -10.01 -0.51
N ALA A 302 -7.44 -10.58 -1.24
CA ALA A 302 -8.39 -11.54 -0.70
C ALA A 302 -7.64 -12.64 0.08
N PRO A 303 -8.21 -13.16 1.18
CA PRO A 303 -7.57 -14.22 1.97
C PRO A 303 -7.18 -15.39 1.06
N GLU A 304 -5.89 -15.74 1.09
CA GLU A 304 -5.38 -16.94 0.45
C GLU A 304 -6.10 -18.17 1.03
N PRO A 305 -6.61 -19.10 0.21
CA PRO A 305 -7.21 -20.32 0.71
C PRO A 305 -6.16 -21.12 1.49
N PRO A 306 -6.55 -21.78 2.61
CA PRO A 306 -5.60 -22.44 3.48
C PRO A 306 -4.82 -23.56 2.75
N PRO A 307 -3.57 -23.83 3.15
CA PRO A 307 -2.74 -24.84 2.53
C PRO A 307 -3.42 -26.21 2.67
N ARG A 308 -3.52 -26.94 1.54
CA ARG A 308 -3.90 -28.35 1.55
C ARG A 308 -2.78 -29.15 2.20
N ASN A 309 -2.81 -29.28 3.51
CA ASN A 309 -1.97 -30.25 4.21
C ASN A 309 -2.36 -31.66 3.76
N GLY A 310 -1.40 -32.34 3.14
CA GLY A 310 -1.52 -33.70 2.68
C GLY A 310 -1.79 -34.67 3.82
N GLY A 311 -2.70 -35.61 3.57
CA GLY A 311 -3.01 -36.70 4.48
C GLY A 311 -4.17 -37.55 3.96
N ASN A 312 -3.82 -38.60 3.20
CA ASN A 312 -4.64 -39.75 2.80
C ASN A 312 -5.88 -39.49 1.92
N ALA A 313 -5.64 -39.44 0.60
CA ALA A 313 -6.62 -39.93 -0.36
C ALA A 313 -6.67 -41.48 -0.26
N PRO A 314 -7.86 -42.11 -0.17
CA PRO A 314 -7.95 -43.55 -0.42
C PRO A 314 -7.63 -43.80 -1.91
N LEU A 315 -6.71 -44.75 -2.14
CA LEU A 315 -6.38 -45.32 -3.45
C LEU A 315 -7.67 -45.76 -4.16
N MET A 316 -8.13 -44.97 -5.13
CA MET A 316 -8.99 -45.49 -6.20
C MET A 316 -8.09 -45.99 -7.33
N ALA A 317 -8.31 -47.26 -7.68
CA ALA A 317 -7.64 -48.02 -8.73
C ALA A 317 -7.72 -47.33 -10.11
N PRO A 318 -6.77 -47.60 -11.02
CA PRO A 318 -6.72 -46.94 -12.32
C PRO A 318 -7.84 -47.44 -13.23
N ALA A 319 -8.67 -46.50 -13.71
CA ALA A 319 -9.59 -46.74 -14.81
C ALA A 319 -8.82 -46.67 -16.14
N THR A 320 -8.70 -47.81 -16.78
CA THR A 320 -8.28 -47.98 -18.17
C THR A 320 -9.34 -47.38 -19.10
N ALA A 321 -8.92 -46.53 -20.04
CA ALA A 321 -9.63 -46.28 -21.30
C ALA A 321 -8.57 -46.41 -22.42
N PRO A 322 -8.93 -46.94 -23.60
CA PRO A 322 -9.47 -46.03 -24.60
C PRO A 322 -10.49 -46.65 -25.59
N ASP A 323 -11.00 -45.76 -26.45
CA ASP A 323 -11.54 -45.97 -27.80
C ASP A 323 -13.07 -45.88 -28.01
N GLY A 324 -13.43 -44.80 -28.74
CA GLY A 324 -14.71 -44.52 -29.37
C GLY A 324 -14.49 -43.44 -30.44
N GLN A 325 -14.17 -43.88 -31.66
CA GLN A 325 -13.72 -43.15 -32.86
C GLN A 325 -14.65 -42.01 -33.34
N PRO A 326 -14.19 -41.17 -34.31
CA PRO A 326 -14.51 -41.50 -35.71
C PRO A 326 -13.42 -41.14 -36.75
N ALA A 327 -13.15 -42.03 -37.71
CA ALA A 327 -12.55 -41.66 -39.00
C ALA A 327 -12.95 -42.63 -40.13
N LEU A 328 -13.29 -42.03 -41.28
CA LEU A 328 -13.83 -42.62 -42.51
C LEU A 328 -12.85 -43.58 -43.23
N PRO A 329 -13.37 -44.57 -43.99
CA PRO A 329 -12.53 -45.50 -44.76
C PRO A 329 -12.01 -44.88 -46.09
N PRO A 330 -10.81 -45.27 -46.54
CA PRO A 330 -10.22 -44.83 -47.82
C PRO A 330 -10.80 -45.56 -49.05
N PRO A 331 -10.61 -45.01 -50.27
CA PRO A 331 -11.27 -45.47 -51.50
C PRO A 331 -10.68 -46.75 -52.09
N THR A 332 -11.55 -47.58 -52.66
CA THR A 332 -11.22 -48.83 -53.39
C THR A 332 -10.70 -48.52 -54.80
N PRO A 333 -9.59 -49.13 -55.26
CA PRO A 333 -9.17 -49.07 -56.65
C PRO A 333 -9.96 -50.04 -57.54
N ALA A 334 -10.12 -49.63 -58.79
CA ALA A 334 -10.87 -50.30 -59.85
C ALA A 334 -10.12 -51.46 -60.53
N ALA A 335 -10.93 -52.30 -61.20
CA ALA A 335 -10.61 -53.18 -62.33
C ALA A 335 -9.89 -54.50 -61.96
N ASP A 336 -10.13 -55.64 -62.61
CA ASP A 336 -10.77 -55.92 -63.90
C ASP A 336 -11.09 -57.43 -64.03
N ARG A 337 -11.99 -57.74 -64.97
CA ARG A 337 -12.04 -58.96 -65.81
C ARG A 337 -12.61 -60.32 -65.33
N ARG A 338 -13.67 -60.63 -66.10
CA ARG A 338 -14.10 -61.90 -66.74
C ARG A 338 -15.13 -62.75 -66.02
#